data_AF-A0A6H1LDV6-F1
#
_entry.id   AF-A0A6H1LDV6-F1
#
_cell.length_a   1.000
_cell.length_b   1.000
_cell.length_c   1.000
_cell.angle_alpha   90.00
_cell.angle_beta   90.00
_cell.angle_gamma   90.00
#
_symmetry.space_group_name_H-M   'P 1'
#
loop_
_entity.id
_entity.type
_entity.pdbx_description
1 polymer ?
#
loop_
_entity_poly.entity_id
_entity_poly.type
_entity_poly.pdbx_seq_one_letter_code
_entity_poly.pdbx_strand_id
1 'polypeptide(L)'
;MSTERYVTERADDAYLAELARAVTGGLGGKVGIAPRVFLRKLVADILDRVDEFEDFGPRTHYVLTITSSELIETERNAAASGDAGAVELELL
;
A
#
# COMPACT_ATOMS: atom_id res chain seq x y z
N MET A 1 -21.57 -15.49 -0.45
CA MET A 1 -20.32 -15.61 -1.21
C MET A 1 -19.20 -15.77 -0.19
N SER A 2 -18.36 -16.81 -0.28
CA SER A 2 -17.29 -17.02 0.71
C SER A 2 -16.33 -15.82 0.70
N THR A 3 -16.16 -15.18 1.84
CA THR A 3 -15.27 -14.03 2.11
C THR A 3 -13.91 -14.13 1.40
N GLU A 4 -13.37 -15.34 1.30
CA GLU A 4 -12.09 -15.64 0.66
C GLU A 4 -12.02 -15.24 -0.83
N ARG A 5 -13.10 -15.46 -1.62
CA ARG A 5 -13.17 -15.02 -3.03
C ARG A 5 -13.28 -13.51 -3.15
N TYR A 6 -14.01 -12.89 -2.23
CA TYR A 6 -14.23 -11.45 -2.23
C TYR A 6 -12.93 -10.67 -1.93
N VAL A 7 -12.12 -11.19 -1.00
CA VAL A 7 -10.78 -10.65 -0.71
C VAL A 7 -9.84 -10.79 -1.92
N THR A 8 -9.79 -11.95 -2.56
CA THR A 8 -8.90 -12.18 -3.72
C THR A 8 -9.30 -11.36 -4.94
N GLU A 9 -10.58 -11.05 -5.12
CA GLU A 9 -11.05 -10.17 -6.21
C GLU A 9 -10.67 -8.70 -5.98
N ARG A 10 -10.62 -8.23 -4.73
CA ARG A 10 -10.32 -6.83 -4.41
C ARG A 10 -8.84 -6.54 -4.19
N ALA A 11 -8.10 -7.49 -3.62
CA ALA A 11 -6.66 -7.43 -3.42
C ALA A 11 -5.96 -8.47 -4.31
N ASP A 12 -6.24 -8.38 -5.61
CA ASP A 12 -5.68 -9.26 -6.63
C ASP A 12 -4.19 -9.04 -6.88
N ASP A 13 -3.55 -9.92 -7.65
CA ASP A 13 -2.12 -9.84 -7.95
C ASP A 13 -1.73 -8.51 -8.61
N ALA A 14 -2.61 -7.95 -9.44
CA ALA A 14 -2.41 -6.64 -10.06
C ALA A 14 -2.35 -5.53 -9.00
N TYR A 15 -3.27 -5.56 -8.03
CA TYR A 15 -3.30 -4.62 -6.92
C TYR A 15 -2.05 -4.72 -6.05
N LEU A 16 -1.64 -5.95 -5.72
CA LEU A 16 -0.45 -6.18 -4.92
C LEU A 16 0.80 -5.65 -5.62
N ALA A 17 0.91 -5.81 -6.93
CA ALA A 17 2.01 -5.27 -7.72
C ALA A 17 2.00 -3.73 -7.77
N GLU A 18 0.83 -3.12 -7.91
CA GLU A 18 0.66 -1.66 -7.88
C GLU A 18 1.03 -1.07 -6.51
N LEU A 19 0.49 -1.65 -5.44
CA LEU A 19 0.79 -1.25 -4.07
C LEU A 19 2.30 -1.38 -3.77
N ALA A 20 2.93 -2.49 -4.20
CA ALA A 20 4.37 -2.69 -4.02
C ALA A 20 5.19 -1.63 -4.78
N ARG A 21 4.83 -1.32 -6.03
CA ARG A 21 5.49 -0.28 -6.82
C ARG A 21 5.35 1.10 -6.18
N ALA A 22 4.16 1.43 -5.68
CA ALA A 22 3.93 2.73 -5.05
C ALA A 22 4.70 2.88 -3.74
N VAL A 23 4.67 1.86 -2.86
CA VAL A 23 5.43 1.87 -1.61
C VAL A 23 6.93 1.97 -1.88
N THR A 24 7.45 1.21 -2.85
CA THR A 24 8.89 1.23 -3.19
C THR A 24 9.31 2.53 -3.87
N GLY A 25 8.45 3.13 -4.70
CA GLY A 25 8.66 4.46 -5.28
C GLY A 25 8.84 5.53 -4.22
N GLY A 26 7.97 5.56 -3.19
CA GLY A 26 8.08 6.47 -2.05
C GLY A 26 9.33 6.25 -1.17
N LEU A 27 10.03 5.14 -1.34
CA LEU A 27 11.28 4.78 -0.64
C LEU A 27 12.52 4.89 -1.55
N GLY A 28 12.44 5.73 -2.59
CA GLY A 28 13.55 5.95 -3.52
C GLY A 28 13.86 4.75 -4.41
N GLY A 29 12.86 3.91 -4.71
CA GLY A 29 13.00 2.70 -5.52
C GLY A 29 13.67 1.52 -4.81
N LYS A 30 13.98 1.63 -3.51
CA LYS A 30 14.71 0.61 -2.75
C LYS A 30 13.76 -0.49 -2.24
N VAL A 31 13.52 -1.48 -3.10
CA VAL A 31 12.60 -2.61 -2.84
C VAL A 31 12.91 -3.37 -1.54
N GLY A 32 14.18 -3.50 -1.17
CA GLY A 32 14.61 -4.24 0.04
C GLY A 32 14.29 -3.57 1.38
N ILE A 33 13.87 -2.30 1.39
CA ILE A 33 13.62 -1.52 2.63
C ILE A 33 12.11 -1.33 2.87
N ALA A 34 11.28 -1.53 1.84
CA ALA A 34 9.83 -1.42 1.86
C ALA A 34 8.99 -2.55 2.52
N PRO A 35 9.47 -3.79 2.76
CA PRO A 35 8.57 -4.92 3.05
C PRO A 35 7.62 -4.71 4.23
N ARG A 36 8.12 -4.09 5.30
CA ARG A 36 7.32 -3.85 6.52
C ARG A 36 6.22 -2.82 6.29
N VAL A 37 6.53 -1.73 5.59
CA VAL A 37 5.54 -0.69 5.26
C VAL A 37 4.49 -1.26 4.33
N PHE A 38 4.89 -2.01 3.30
CA PHE A 38 3.97 -2.70 2.41
C PHE A 38 2.98 -3.59 3.16
N LEU A 39 3.48 -4.49 4.03
CA LEU A 39 2.62 -5.38 4.81
C LEU A 39 1.69 -4.61 5.76
N ARG A 40 2.17 -3.53 6.38
CA ARG A 40 1.33 -2.69 7.23
C ARG A 40 0.16 -2.10 6.44
N LYS A 41 0.43 -1.53 5.26
CA LYS A 41 -0.61 -0.94 4.40
C LYS A 41 -1.58 -2.00 3.90
N LEU A 42 -1.05 -3.11 3.39
CA LEU A 42 -1.87 -4.20 2.87
C LEU A 42 -2.79 -4.77 3.96
N VAL A 43 -2.24 -5.15 5.11
CA VAL A 43 -3.05 -5.82 6.13
C VAL A 43 -3.98 -4.83 6.84
N ALA A 44 -3.42 -3.76 7.43
CA ALA A 44 -4.19 -2.89 8.32
C ALA A 44 -5.11 -1.92 7.57
N ASP A 45 -4.73 -1.46 6.38
CA ASP A 45 -5.51 -0.45 5.67
C ASP A 45 -6.39 -1.04 4.56
N ILE A 46 -6.04 -2.22 4.04
CA ILE A 46 -6.77 -2.85 2.92
C ILE A 46 -7.53 -4.09 3.36
N LEU A 47 -6.83 -5.16 3.80
CA LEU A 47 -7.49 -6.44 4.07
C LEU A 47 -8.50 -6.33 5.22
N ASP A 48 -8.17 -5.59 6.27
CA ASP A 48 -9.10 -5.33 7.37
C ASP A 48 -10.36 -4.60 6.89
N ARG A 49 -10.23 -3.61 6.00
CA ARG A 49 -11.38 -2.85 5.47
C ARG A 49 -12.19 -3.63 4.45
N VAL A 50 -11.56 -4.49 3.66
CA VAL A 50 -12.25 -5.39 2.74
C VAL A 50 -13.10 -6.39 3.54
N ASP A 51 -12.62 -6.87 4.69
CA ASP A 51 -13.40 -7.75 5.56
C ASP A 51 -14.53 -7.00 6.29
N GLU A 52 -14.28 -5.76 6.72
CA GLU A 52 -15.26 -4.96 7.48
C GLU A 52 -16.37 -4.35 6.60
N PHE A 53 -16.09 -3.98 5.34
CA PHE A 53 -17.00 -3.22 4.49
C PHE A 53 -17.23 -3.88 3.12
N GLU A 54 -18.47 -4.35 2.88
CA GLU A 54 -18.89 -5.06 1.65
C GLU A 54 -18.85 -4.20 0.36
N ASP A 55 -18.81 -2.88 0.48
CA ASP A 55 -18.69 -1.98 -0.68
C ASP A 55 -17.27 -1.43 -0.87
N PHE A 56 -16.34 -1.70 0.05
CA PHE A 56 -15.01 -1.13 0.01
C PHE A 56 -14.17 -1.73 -1.13
N GLY A 57 -14.04 -1.02 -2.23
CA GLY A 57 -13.04 -1.25 -3.27
C GLY A 57 -11.75 -0.46 -2.98
N PRO A 58 -10.57 -1.09 -2.83
CA PRO A 58 -9.34 -0.37 -2.49
C PRO A 58 -8.92 0.62 -3.60
N ARG A 59 -9.22 0.32 -4.87
CA ARG A 59 -8.98 1.23 -6.00
C ARG A 59 -9.77 2.53 -5.90
N THR A 60 -11.01 2.46 -5.47
CA THR A 60 -11.87 3.64 -5.43
C THR A 60 -11.78 4.39 -4.10
N HIS A 61 -11.48 3.68 -3.00
CA HIS A 61 -11.67 4.21 -1.66
C HIS A 61 -10.39 4.32 -0.83
N TYR A 62 -9.23 3.93 -1.36
CA TYR A 62 -7.96 4.03 -0.64
C TYR A 62 -6.93 4.83 -1.42
N VAL A 63 -6.40 5.86 -0.76
CA VAL A 63 -5.24 6.63 -1.24
C VAL A 63 -4.04 6.27 -0.37
N LEU A 64 -3.00 5.70 -0.98
CA LEU A 64 -1.77 5.35 -0.27
C LEU A 64 -1.09 6.61 0.26
N THR A 65 -1.02 6.73 1.58
CA THR A 65 -0.26 7.78 2.25
C THR A 65 0.74 7.14 3.20
N ILE A 66 2.01 7.56 3.11
CA ILE A 66 3.08 7.11 4.01
C ILE A 66 3.64 8.33 4.74
N THR A 67 3.48 8.36 6.05
CA THR A 67 3.97 9.44 6.90
C THR A 67 5.30 9.06 7.55
N SER A 68 6.12 10.07 7.89
CA SER A 68 7.43 9.85 8.51
C SER A 68 7.38 9.10 9.85
N SER A 69 6.24 9.18 10.55
CA SER A 69 5.98 8.45 11.81
C SER A 69 5.75 6.96 11.60
N GLU A 70 5.37 6.54 10.39
CA GLU A 70 5.18 5.12 10.06
C GLU A 70 6.50 4.44 9.70
N LEU A 71 7.54 5.23 9.40
CA LEU A 71 8.85 4.75 8.94
C LEU A 71 9.82 4.54 10.11
N ILE A 72 10.59 3.44 10.05
CA ILE A 72 11.79 3.28 10.88
C ILE A 72 12.96 4.07 10.28
N GLU A 73 14.05 4.24 11.02
CA GLU A 73 15.21 5.02 10.59
C GLU A 73 15.72 4.63 9.19
N THR A 74 15.91 3.33 8.93
CA THR A 74 16.37 2.80 7.65
C THR A 74 15.44 3.17 6.49
N GLU A 75 14.13 3.11 6.70
CA GLU A 75 13.13 3.46 5.70
C GLU A 75 13.03 4.97 5.49
N ARG A 76 13.14 5.77 6.57
CA ARG A 76 13.15 7.23 6.48
C ARG A 76 14.35 7.74 5.68
N ASN A 77 15.51 7.14 5.90
CA ASN A 77 16.72 7.43 5.13
C ASN A 77 16.56 7.05 3.65
N ALA A 78 15.85 5.96 3.36
CA ALA A 78 15.52 5.55 2.00
C ALA A 78 14.56 6.55 1.32
N ALA A 79 13.50 6.97 2.01
CA ALA A 79 12.52 7.94 1.53
C ALA A 79 13.15 9.32 1.27
N ALA A 80 14.04 9.80 2.15
CA ALA A 80 14.75 11.07 1.98
C ALA A 80 15.71 11.09 0.78
N SER A 81 16.08 9.93 0.25
CA SER A 81 16.90 9.79 -0.96
C SER A 81 16.07 9.80 -2.24
N GLY A 82 14.74 9.65 -2.14
CA GLY A 82 13.80 9.70 -3.26
C GLY A 82 13.15 11.07 -3.37
N ASP A 83 12.76 11.47 -4.58
CA ASP A 83 12.01 12.71 -4.83
C ASP A 83 10.59 12.53 -4.26
N ALA A 84 10.42 12.79 -2.96
CA ALA A 84 9.21 12.54 -2.21
C ALA A 84 8.15 13.62 -2.45
N GLY A 85 7.58 13.64 -3.66
CA GLY A 85 6.25 14.19 -3.88
C GLY A 85 5.21 13.20 -3.34
N ALA A 86 4.21 13.67 -2.60
CA ALA A 86 3.07 12.87 -2.19
C ALA A 86 2.52 12.11 -3.42
N VAL A 87 2.61 10.79 -3.41
CA VAL A 87 2.15 9.97 -4.53
C VAL A 87 0.64 9.84 -4.39
N GLU A 88 -0.10 10.76 -4.99
CA GLU A 88 -1.54 10.64 -5.16
C GLU A 88 -1.78 9.55 -6.22
N LEU A 89 -2.20 8.37 -5.76
CA LEU A 89 -2.51 7.25 -6.66
C LEU A 89 -3.97 7.38 -7.10
N GLU A 90 -4.17 7.80 -8.34
CA GLU A 90 -5.43 7.60 -9.05
C GLU A 90 -5.43 6.16 -9.57
N LEU A 91 -6.10 5.26 -8.87
CA LEU A 91 -6.22 3.86 -9.24
C LEU A 91 -7.24 3.76 -10.37
N LEU A 92 -6.76 3.49 -11.59
CA LEU A 92 -7.56 3.33 -12.82
C LEU A 92 -8.28 1.97 -12.86
#